data_AF-A0A1Z8U143-F1
#
_entry.id   AF-A0A1Z8U143-F1
#
_cell.length_a   1.000
_cell.length_b   1.000
_cell.length_c   1.000
_cell.angle_alpha   90.00
_cell.angle_beta   90.00
_cell.angle_gamma   90.00
#
_symmetry.space_group_name_H-M   'P 1'
#
loop_
_entity.id
_entity.type
_entity.pdbx_description
1 polymer ?
#
loop_
_entity_poly.entity_id
_entity_poly.type
_entity_poly.pdbx_seq_one_letter_code
_entity_poly.pdbx_strand_id
1 'polypeptide(L)'
;MNNIVKFPNNYQPPEQESLSHLKKTIEKNKEIYINNVVDQHSSNLLANLSLSGFDIDKEEFMKDFAFTVETIRSSLYRNMGLWHDFQDHIDANVEVTGMEELGEDEQMSLDFGKREDE
;
A
#
# COMPACT_ATOMS: atom_id res chain seq x y z
N MET A 1 -6.15 -59.60 -26.93
CA MET A 1 -5.86 -58.99 -25.61
C MET A 1 -6.28 -57.53 -25.69
N ASN A 2 -7.35 -57.15 -24.98
CA ASN A 2 -7.95 -55.82 -25.09
C ASN A 2 -7.57 -55.01 -23.84
N ASN A 3 -6.40 -54.35 -23.88
CA ASN A 3 -5.91 -53.51 -22.79
C ASN A 3 -6.55 -52.11 -22.90
N ILE A 4 -7.78 -51.98 -22.43
CA ILE A 4 -8.45 -50.69 -22.28
C ILE A 4 -8.18 -50.20 -20.86
N VAL A 5 -7.32 -49.18 -20.75
CA VAL A 5 -7.10 -48.44 -19.49
C VAL A 5 -8.33 -47.58 -19.25
N LYS A 6 -9.11 -47.88 -18.20
CA LYS A 6 -10.22 -47.03 -17.77
C LYS A 6 -9.66 -45.83 -17.01
N PHE A 7 -10.05 -44.63 -17.43
CA PHE A 7 -9.72 -43.41 -16.69
C PHE A 7 -10.29 -43.48 -15.27
N PRO A 8 -9.59 -42.91 -14.26
CA PRO A 8 -10.08 -42.88 -12.89
C PRO A 8 -11.40 -42.10 -12.86
N ASN A 9 -12.49 -42.77 -12.54
CA ASN A 9 -13.83 -42.18 -12.56
C ASN A 9 -14.22 -41.54 -11.22
N ASN A 10 -13.26 -41.40 -10.29
CA ASN A 10 -13.45 -40.85 -8.95
C ASN A 10 -13.25 -39.32 -8.97
N TYR A 11 -13.89 -38.63 -9.91
CA TYR A 11 -13.91 -37.18 -9.87
C TYR A 11 -14.73 -36.75 -8.65
N GLN A 12 -14.04 -36.29 -7.61
CA GLN A 12 -14.65 -35.52 -6.56
C GLN A 12 -14.52 -34.05 -6.98
N PRO A 13 -15.65 -33.34 -7.18
CA PRO A 13 -15.57 -31.90 -7.41
C PRO A 13 -14.85 -31.27 -6.21
N PRO A 14 -13.89 -30.36 -6.45
CA PRO A 14 -13.25 -29.65 -5.37
C PRO A 14 -14.33 -28.97 -4.53
N GLU A 15 -14.17 -29.06 -3.21
CA GLU A 15 -15.09 -28.45 -2.26
C GLU A 15 -15.22 -26.96 -2.61
N GLN A 16 -16.43 -26.50 -2.91
CA GLN A 16 -16.65 -25.11 -3.28
C GLN A 16 -16.37 -24.26 -2.04
N GLU A 17 -15.30 -23.46 -2.09
CA GLU A 17 -15.02 -22.52 -1.01
C GLU A 17 -16.24 -21.62 -0.79
N SER A 18 -16.67 -21.50 0.46
CA SER A 18 -17.75 -20.56 0.79
C SER A 18 -17.33 -19.14 0.42
N LEU A 19 -18.27 -18.31 -0.04
CA LEU A 19 -18.00 -16.90 -0.36
C LEU A 19 -17.36 -16.15 0.83
N SER A 20 -17.64 -16.58 2.06
CA SER A 20 -17.04 -16.03 3.27
C SER A 20 -15.54 -16.31 3.38
N HIS A 21 -15.10 -17.50 2.96
CA HIS A 21 -13.70 -17.90 2.96
C HIS A 21 -12.91 -17.11 1.92
N LEU A 22 -13.47 -17.00 0.71
CA LEU A 22 -12.87 -16.21 -0.37
C LEU A 22 -12.64 -14.74 0.04
N LYS A 23 -13.63 -14.10 0.69
CA LYS A 23 -13.48 -12.72 1.17
C LYS A 23 -12.33 -12.57 2.17
N LYS A 24 -12.23 -13.47 3.15
CA LYS A 24 -11.13 -13.47 4.13
C LYS A 24 -9.77 -13.66 3.47
N THR A 25 -9.69 -14.55 2.48
CA THR A 25 -8.46 -14.76 1.70
C THR A 25 -8.06 -13.49 0.96
N ILE A 26 -9.02 -12.77 0.36
CA ILE A 26 -8.76 -11.50 -0.33
C ILE A 26 -8.29 -10.43 0.65
N GLU A 27 -8.94 -10.26 1.80
CA GLU A 27 -8.53 -9.31 2.84
C GLU A 27 -7.11 -9.59 3.32
N LYS A 28 -6.81 -10.85 3.65
CA LYS A 28 -5.47 -11.27 4.06
C LYS A 28 -4.42 -11.01 2.97
N ASN A 29 -4.75 -11.23 1.70
CA ASN A 29 -3.84 -10.95 0.60
C ASN A 29 -3.56 -9.45 0.46
N LYS A 30 -4.57 -8.59 0.69
CA LYS A 30 -4.38 -7.13 0.72
C LYS A 30 -3.45 -6.72 1.87
N GLU A 31 -3.65 -7.26 3.08
CA GLU A 31 -2.78 -6.99 4.23
C GLU A 31 -1.31 -7.34 3.92
N ILE A 32 -1.07 -8.55 3.41
CA ILE A 32 0.27 -9.01 3.03
C ILE A 32 0.87 -8.10 1.97
N TYR A 33 0.09 -7.73 0.95
CA TYR A 33 0.54 -6.84 -0.10
C TYR A 33 0.97 -5.47 0.45
N ILE A 34 0.12 -4.84 1.27
CA ILE A 34 0.43 -3.53 1.86
C ILE A 34 1.69 -3.61 2.72
N ASN A 35 1.80 -4.62 3.58
CA ASN A 35 2.95 -4.78 4.47
C ASN A 35 4.25 -4.88 3.65
N ASN A 36 4.27 -5.70 2.60
CA ASN A 36 5.43 -5.84 1.73
C ASN A 36 5.81 -4.52 1.02
N VAL A 37 4.82 -3.78 0.52
CA VAL A 37 5.03 -2.49 -0.14
C VAL A 37 5.63 -1.48 0.85
N VAL A 38 5.03 -1.36 2.04
CA VAL A 38 5.50 -0.46 3.09
C VAL A 38 6.92 -0.81 3.51
N ASP A 39 7.22 -2.07 3.78
CA ASP A 39 8.53 -2.49 4.26
C ASP A 39 9.62 -2.23 3.21
N GLN A 40 9.33 -2.49 1.93
CA GLN A 40 10.23 -2.19 0.82
C GLN A 40 10.51 -0.69 0.70
N HIS A 41 9.47 0.15 0.68
CA HIS A 41 9.65 1.60 0.54
C HIS A 41 10.31 2.22 1.77
N SER A 42 9.96 1.76 2.97
CA SER A 42 10.53 2.26 4.23
C SER A 42 12.01 1.92 4.36
N SER A 43 12.40 0.71 3.96
CA SER A 43 13.82 0.30 3.94
C SER A 43 14.63 1.17 2.98
N ASN A 44 14.09 1.43 1.79
CA ASN A 44 14.74 2.30 0.79
C ASN A 44 14.83 3.75 1.29
N LEU A 45 13.77 4.27 1.92
CA LEU A 45 13.77 5.61 2.49
C LEU A 45 14.81 5.75 3.61
N LEU A 46 14.88 4.78 4.53
CA LEU A 46 15.86 4.77 5.61
C LEU A 46 17.30 4.76 5.07
N ALA A 47 17.57 3.93 4.06
CA ALA A 47 18.87 3.88 3.39
C ALA A 47 19.21 5.22 2.72
N ASN A 48 18.26 5.86 2.04
CA ASN A 48 18.47 7.16 1.41
C ASN A 48 18.75 8.27 2.44
N LEU A 49 18.10 8.24 3.60
CA LEU A 49 18.37 9.18 4.70
C LEU A 49 19.77 8.97 5.27
N SER A 50 20.20 7.72 5.45
CA SER A 50 21.58 7.40 5.87
C SER A 50 22.61 7.92 4.85
N LEU A 51 22.38 7.67 3.55
CA LEU A 51 23.26 8.16 2.49
C LEU A 51 23.30 9.69 2.38
N SER A 52 22.23 10.37 2.81
CA SER A 52 22.17 11.84 2.87
C SER A 52 22.93 12.42 4.06
N GLY A 53 23.51 11.57 4.93
CA GLY A 53 24.31 11.99 6.08
C GLY A 53 23.51 12.18 7.38
N PHE A 54 22.24 11.76 7.42
CA PHE A 54 21.47 11.74 8.67
C PHE A 54 21.91 10.58 9.56
N ASP A 55 22.02 10.85 10.86
CA ASP A 55 22.34 9.82 11.86
C ASP A 55 21.09 9.02 12.21
N ILE A 56 20.95 7.86 11.56
CA ILE A 56 19.80 6.97 11.69
C ILE A 56 19.93 5.98 12.85
N ASP A 57 21.11 5.85 13.46
CA ASP A 57 21.38 4.84 14.48
C ASP A 57 20.89 5.28 15.88
N LYS A 58 20.45 6.54 16.00
CA LYS A 58 19.84 7.08 17.22
C LYS A 58 18.51 6.40 17.52
N GLU A 59 18.35 5.96 18.77
CA GLU A 59 17.12 5.30 19.23
C GLU A 59 15.88 6.18 19.06
N GLU A 60 16.00 7.49 19.32
CA GLU A 60 14.92 8.46 19.17
C GLU A 60 14.45 8.54 17.72
N PHE A 61 15.40 8.67 16.78
CA PHE A 61 15.11 8.69 15.36
C PHE A 61 14.42 7.40 14.90
N MET A 62 14.92 6.23 15.34
CA MET A 62 14.32 4.94 14.96
C MET A 62 12.88 4.79 15.49
N LYS A 63 12.56 5.32 16.67
CA LYS A 63 11.19 5.34 17.20
C LYS A 63 10.28 6.24 16.36
N ASP A 64 10.74 7.45 16.04
CA ASP A 64 9.98 8.41 15.23
C ASP A 64 9.77 7.88 13.80
N PHE A 65 10.79 7.24 13.24
CA PHE A 65 10.72 6.63 11.93
C PHE A 65 9.76 5.44 11.92
N ALA A 66 9.79 4.57 12.93
CA ALA A 66 8.84 3.46 13.05
C ALA A 66 7.39 3.96 13.12
N PHE A 67 7.13 5.05 13.85
CA PHE A 67 5.81 5.69 13.87
C PHE A 67 5.40 6.23 12.50
N THR A 68 6.34 6.82 11.76
CA THR A 68 6.11 7.31 10.39
C THR A 68 5.76 6.16 9.44
N VAL A 69 6.50 5.05 9.51
CA VAL A 69 6.23 3.83 8.73
C VAL A 69 4.84 3.27 9.03
N GLU A 70 4.45 3.24 10.30
CA GLU A 70 3.11 2.78 10.72
C GLU A 70 1.99 3.71 10.21
N THR A 71 2.26 5.01 10.17
CA THR A 71 1.33 6.00 9.60
C THR A 71 1.13 5.77 8.10
N ILE A 72 2.20 5.48 7.35
CA ILE A 72 2.11 5.12 5.93
C ILE A 72 1.31 3.82 5.76
N ARG A 73 1.57 2.80 6.59
CA ARG A 73 0.83 1.53 6.57
C ARG A 73 -0.66 1.76 6.81
N SER A 74 -1.02 2.49 7.86
CA SER A 74 -2.40 2.86 8.20
C SER A 74 -3.13 3.56 7.04
N SER A 75 -2.45 4.49 6.36
CA SER A 75 -2.98 5.19 5.18
C SER A 75 -3.29 4.24 4.01
N LEU A 76 -2.39 3.31 3.72
CA LEU A 76 -2.59 2.32 2.65
C LEU A 76 -3.67 1.29 3.01
N TYR A 77 -3.77 0.88 4.28
CA TYR A 77 -4.89 0.07 4.76
C TYR A 77 -6.21 0.79 4.47
N ARG A 78 -6.33 2.07 4.85
CA ARG A 78 -7.54 2.87 4.60
C ARG A 78 -7.87 2.96 3.11
N ASN A 79 -6.85 3.18 2.27
CA ASN A 79 -7.02 3.25 0.81
C ASN A 79 -7.58 1.94 0.22
N MET A 80 -7.19 0.78 0.74
CA MET A 80 -7.67 -0.53 0.28
C MET A 80 -8.95 -1.02 0.98
N GLY A 81 -9.56 -0.18 1.83
CA GLY A 81 -10.76 -0.48 2.60
C GLY A 81 -10.52 -1.42 3.78
N LEU A 82 -9.32 -1.44 4.33
CA LEU A 82 -8.95 -2.19 5.52
C LEU A 82 -8.82 -1.24 6.72
N TRP A 83 -9.18 -1.74 7.90
CA TRP A 83 -9.04 -1.00 9.16
C TRP A 83 -7.65 -1.23 9.78
N HIS A 84 -7.14 -0.22 10.46
CA HIS A 84 -5.86 -0.26 11.17
C HIS A 84 -5.92 0.67 12.39
N ASP A 85 -5.43 0.28 13.56
CA ASP A 85 -5.56 1.01 14.83
C ASP A 85 -5.14 2.49 14.75
N PHE A 86 -4.07 2.79 13.98
CA PHE A 86 -3.58 4.17 13.79
C PHE A 86 -4.58 5.08 13.08
N GLN A 87 -5.57 4.54 12.37
CA GLN A 87 -6.61 5.32 11.70
C GLN A 87 -7.40 6.15 12.70
N ASP A 88 -7.80 5.53 13.82
CA ASP A 88 -8.55 6.19 14.88
C ASP A 88 -7.69 7.26 15.58
N HIS A 89 -6.40 6.97 15.79
CA HIS A 89 -5.46 7.94 16.34
C HIS A 89 -5.26 9.16 15.44
N ILE A 90 -5.13 8.96 14.12
CA ILE A 90 -4.97 10.06 13.17
C ILE A 90 -6.26 10.88 13.11
N ASP A 91 -7.42 10.24 12.99
CA ASP A 91 -8.72 10.91 12.89
C ASP A 91 -9.04 11.75 14.15
N ALA A 92 -8.52 11.34 15.32
CA ALA A 92 -8.71 12.07 16.57
C ALA A 92 -7.74 13.25 16.77
N ASN A 93 -6.57 13.25 16.13
CA ASN A 93 -5.49 14.19 16.43
C ASN A 93 -5.11 15.10 15.25
N VAL A 94 -5.57 14.79 14.03
CA VAL A 94 -5.21 15.51 12.81
C VAL A 94 -6.47 16.00 12.12
N GLU A 95 -6.60 17.32 11.99
CA GLU A 95 -7.64 17.96 11.18
C GLU A 95 -7.03 18.47 9.86
N VAL A 96 -7.63 18.08 8.74
CA VAL A 96 -7.26 18.62 7.44
C VAL A 96 -7.86 20.03 7.33
N THR A 97 -7.03 21.05 7.55
CA THR A 97 -7.43 22.44 7.39
C THR A 97 -7.01 22.90 6.00
N GLY A 98 -7.97 23.23 5.13
CA GLY A 98 -7.67 23.86 3.83
C GLY A 98 -7.43 22.89 2.66
N MET A 99 -8.33 21.92 2.44
CA MET A 99 -8.58 21.49 1.06
C MET A 99 -9.27 22.64 0.33
N GLU A 100 -8.52 23.70 -0.01
CA GLU A 100 -8.85 24.46 -1.21
C GLU A 100 -8.72 23.45 -2.34
N GLU A 101 -9.84 23.03 -2.90
CA GLU A 101 -9.87 22.36 -4.19
C GLU A 101 -8.98 23.19 -5.11
N LEU A 102 -7.82 22.66 -5.50
CA LEU A 102 -7.03 23.23 -6.58
C LEU A 102 -7.97 23.22 -7.79
N GLY A 103 -8.60 24.36 -8.04
CA GLY A 103 -9.50 24.54 -9.16
C GLY A 103 -8.77 24.14 -10.43
N GLU A 104 -9.49 23.53 -11.37
CA GLU A 104 -8.96 23.03 -12.65
C GLU A 104 -8.11 24.06 -13.42
N ASP A 105 -8.22 25.34 -13.06
CA ASP A 105 -7.51 26.49 -13.63
C ASP A 105 -6.00 26.56 -13.28
N GLU A 106 -5.52 25.97 -12.18
CA GLU A 106 -4.08 26.00 -11.85
C GLU A 106 -3.24 24.98 -12.62
N GLN A 107 -3.87 24.00 -13.30
CA GLN A 107 -3.16 23.00 -14.10
C GLN A 107 -2.69 23.49 -15.48
N MET A 108 -3.05 24.72 -15.91
CA MET A 108 -2.82 25.20 -17.27
C MET A 108 -1.90 26.44 -17.38
N SER A 109 -0.81 26.48 -16.60
CA SER A 109 0.24 27.50 -16.78
C SER A 109 1.66 26.93 -16.90
N LEU A 110 1.84 25.85 -17.67
CA LEU A 110 3.12 25.57 -18.31
C LEU A 110 3.09 26.14 -19.74
N ASP A 111 3.15 27.47 -19.84
CA ASP A 111 3.45 28.14 -21.10
C ASP A 111 4.92 27.88 -21.45
N PHE A 112 5.17 26.82 -22.20
CA PHE A 112 6.42 26.66 -22.92
C PHE A 112 6.45 27.70 -24.04
N GLY A 113 6.91 28.90 -23.68
CA GLY A 113 7.16 29.98 -24.61
C GLY A 113 7.89 29.42 -25.84
N LYS A 114 7.20 29.43 -26.98
CA LYS A 114 7.81 29.17 -28.28
C LYS A 114 8.95 30.18 -28.40
N ARG A 115 10.19 29.68 -28.36
CA ARG A 115 11.30 30.42 -28.95
C ARG A 115 11.02 30.39 -30.45
N GLU A 116 10.48 31.48 -30.96
CA GLU A 116 10.52 31.74 -32.39
C GLU A 116 11.99 31.98 -32.74
N ASP A 117 12.49 31.12 -33.62
CA ASP A 117 13.80 31.25 -34.25
C ASP A 117 13.79 32.49 -35.15
N GLU A 118 14.64 33.48 -34.86
CA GLU A 118 15.17 34.45 -35.82
C GLU A 118 16.68 34.64 -35.62
#